data_AF-T0TYL5-F1
#
_entry.id   AF-T0TYL5-F1
#
_cell.length_a   1.000
_cell.length_b   1.000
_cell.length_c   1.000
_cell.angle_alpha   90.00
_cell.angle_beta   90.00
_cell.angle_gamma   90.00
#
_symmetry.space_group_name_H-M   'P 1'
#
loop_
_entity.id
_entity.type
_entity.pdbx_description
1 polymer ?
#
loop_
_entity_poly.entity_id
_entity_poly.type
_entity_poly.pdbx_seq_one_letter_code
_entity_poly.pdbx_strand_id
1 'polypeptide(L)'
;MVEFQEEMKYGRSSGVDFGPVDFVKYAESFGAKGYRATSKEAFAQLLQQALQDSDNGPVLIDVPIDYKDNIKLGETILPDEFY
;
A
#
# COMPACT_ATOMS: atom_id res chain seq x y z
N MET A 1 1.24 5.21 -8.89
CA MET A 1 0.75 6.09 -9.97
C MET A 1 1.57 6.01 -11.26
N VAL A 2 2.85 5.61 -11.22
CA VAL A 2 3.72 5.65 -12.42
C VAL A 2 3.43 4.52 -13.41
N GLU A 3 3.33 3.28 -12.96
CA GLU A 3 3.17 2.11 -13.85
C GLU A 3 1.96 2.19 -14.78
N PHE A 4 0.74 2.37 -14.24
CA PHE A 4 -0.45 2.40 -15.09
C PHE A 4 -0.44 3.58 -16.08
N GLN A 5 0.20 4.69 -15.75
CA GLN A 5 0.35 5.82 -16.67
C GLN A 5 1.31 5.47 -17.82
N GLU A 6 2.40 4.76 -17.54
CA GLU A 6 3.33 4.27 -18.56
C GLU A 6 2.66 3.24 -19.48
N GLU A 7 1.89 2.31 -18.92
CA GLU A 7 1.11 1.35 -19.73
C GLU A 7 0.09 2.06 -20.63
N MET A 8 -0.65 3.03 -20.11
CA MET A 8 -1.63 3.81 -20.89
C MET A 8 -0.98 4.66 -21.99
N LYS A 9 0.19 5.25 -21.74
CA LYS A 9 0.87 6.15 -22.70
C LYS A 9 1.76 5.42 -23.70
N TYR A 10 2.43 4.35 -23.28
CA TYR A 10 3.54 3.73 -24.01
C TYR A 10 3.35 2.23 -24.27
N GLY A 11 2.28 1.61 -23.75
CA GLY A 11 2.00 0.18 -23.91
C GLY A 11 2.96 -0.74 -23.15
N ARG A 12 3.79 -0.19 -22.25
CA ARG A 12 4.72 -0.92 -21.37
C ARG A 12 5.15 -0.07 -20.19
N SER A 13 5.50 -0.70 -19.08
CA SER A 13 6.17 -0.07 -17.94
C SER A 13 7.69 -0.23 -18.00
N SER A 14 8.43 0.59 -17.25
CA SER A 14 9.90 0.51 -17.16
C SER A 14 10.43 1.00 -15.82
N GLY A 15 11.13 0.12 -15.08
CA GLY A 15 11.84 0.52 -13.85
C GLY A 15 10.94 0.77 -12.64
N VAL A 16 9.75 0.18 -12.63
CA VAL A 16 8.74 0.31 -11.56
C VAL A 16 8.73 -0.86 -10.59
N ASP A 17 9.40 -1.97 -10.94
CA ASP A 17 9.47 -3.19 -10.14
C ASP A 17 10.62 -3.17 -9.14
N PHE A 18 10.30 -3.35 -7.87
CA PHE A 18 11.26 -3.49 -6.79
C PHE A 18 11.04 -4.81 -6.04
N GLY A 19 12.08 -5.28 -5.34
CA GLY A 19 12.00 -6.49 -4.52
C GLY A 19 11.11 -6.31 -3.28
N PRO A 20 10.60 -7.41 -2.70
CA PRO A 20 9.74 -7.35 -1.52
C PRO A 20 10.54 -6.95 -0.27
N VAL A 21 9.86 -6.27 0.66
CA VAL A 21 10.39 -5.90 1.98
C VAL A 21 9.50 -6.52 3.07
N ASP A 22 10.11 -7.07 4.12
CA ASP A 22 9.38 -7.44 5.32
C ASP A 22 9.19 -6.21 6.21
N PHE A 23 8.06 -5.51 6.01
CA PHE A 23 7.74 -4.29 6.75
C PHE A 23 7.46 -4.52 8.24
N VAL A 24 7.07 -5.74 8.62
CA VAL A 24 6.89 -6.10 10.05
C VAL A 24 8.26 -6.12 10.72
N LYS A 25 9.21 -6.84 10.15
CA LYS A 25 10.60 -6.89 10.66
C LYS A 25 11.28 -5.53 10.61
N TYR A 26 10.99 -4.74 9.58
CA TYR A 26 11.44 -3.36 9.50
C TYR A 26 10.96 -2.56 10.71
N ALA A 27 9.65 -2.55 11.00
CA ALA A 27 9.11 -1.83 12.16
C ALA A 27 9.73 -2.30 13.49
N GLU A 28 9.84 -3.61 13.69
CA GLU A 28 10.43 -4.21 14.89
C GLU A 28 11.89 -3.78 15.11
N SER A 29 12.68 -3.62 14.03
CA SER A 29 14.09 -3.20 14.13
C SER A 29 14.27 -1.78 14.69
N PHE A 30 13.25 -0.92 14.59
CA PHE A 30 13.21 0.42 15.17
C PHE A 30 12.53 0.45 16.54
N GLY A 31 12.16 -0.71 17.09
CA GLY A 31 11.41 -0.83 18.35
C GLY A 31 9.92 -0.49 18.23
N ALA A 32 9.40 -0.34 17.00
CA ALA A 32 7.98 -0.15 16.74
C ALA A 32 7.25 -1.50 16.66
N LYS A 33 5.91 -1.47 16.78
CA LYS A 33 5.09 -2.67 16.61
C LYS A 33 4.72 -2.84 15.13
N GLY A 34 4.96 -4.03 14.57
CA GLY A 34 4.64 -4.36 13.19
C GLY A 34 3.48 -5.35 13.09
N TYR A 35 2.55 -5.08 12.17
CA TYR A 35 1.45 -5.98 11.81
C TYR A 35 1.41 -6.22 10.32
N ARG A 36 0.86 -7.37 9.90
CA ARG A 36 0.54 -7.66 8.50
C ARG A 36 -0.90 -8.17 8.39
N ALA A 37 -1.71 -7.49 7.59
CA ALA A 37 -3.11 -7.82 7.38
C ALA A 37 -3.32 -8.42 5.98
N THR A 38 -3.56 -9.73 5.90
CA THR A 38 -3.70 -10.44 4.60
C THR A 38 -5.16 -10.63 4.14
N SER A 39 -6.14 -10.14 4.90
CA SER A 39 -7.56 -10.16 4.53
C SER A 39 -8.27 -8.91 5.02
N LYS A 40 -9.45 -8.61 4.46
CA LYS A 40 -10.27 -7.45 4.85
C LYS A 40 -10.75 -7.57 6.29
N GLU A 41 -11.15 -8.76 6.70
CA GLU A 41 -11.64 -9.06 8.05
C GLU A 41 -10.51 -8.93 9.07
N ALA A 42 -9.32 -9.47 8.74
CA ALA A 42 -8.13 -9.34 9.55
C ALA A 42 -7.71 -7.86 9.67
N PHE A 43 -7.80 -7.09 8.59
CA PHE A 43 -7.48 -5.67 8.60
C PHE A 43 -8.35 -4.87 9.57
N ALA A 44 -9.67 -5.08 9.56
CA ALA A 44 -10.57 -4.34 10.45
C ALA A 44 -10.26 -4.60 11.94
N GLN A 45 -9.98 -5.85 12.30
CA GLN A 45 -9.61 -6.24 13.67
C GLN A 45 -8.23 -5.69 14.04
N LEU A 46 -7.25 -5.83 13.14
CA LEU A 46 -5.89 -5.34 13.35
C LEU A 46 -5.84 -3.81 13.45
N LEU A 47 -6.68 -3.09 12.71
CA LEU A 47 -6.75 -1.63 12.80
C LEU A 47 -7.21 -1.19 14.19
N GLN A 48 -8.25 -1.84 14.74
CA GLN A 48 -8.70 -1.55 16.10
C GLN A 48 -7.61 -1.86 17.13
N GLN A 49 -6.92 -2.98 16.98
CA GLN A 49 -5.82 -3.36 17.87
C GLN A 49 -4.63 -2.41 17.75
N ALA A 50 -4.24 -2.03 16.53
CA ALA A 50 -3.13 -1.12 16.27
C ALA A 50 -3.38 0.28 16.85
N LEU A 51 -4.62 0.77 16.79
CA LEU A 51 -5.00 2.03 17.42
C LEU A 51 -4.83 1.96 18.94
N GLN A 52 -5.21 0.86 19.59
CA GLN A 52 -4.98 0.67 21.04
C GLN A 52 -3.50 0.55 21.36
N ASP A 53 -2.75 -0.21 20.56
CA ASP A 53 -1.31 -0.38 20.77
C ASP A 53 -0.52 0.92 20.55
N SER A 54 -1.08 1.85 19.76
CA SER A 54 -0.44 3.14 19.47
C SER A 54 -0.27 4.04 20.70
N ASP A 55 -1.02 3.78 21.78
CA ASP A 55 -0.83 4.44 23.08
C ASP A 55 0.55 4.13 23.69
N ASN A 56 1.19 3.02 23.30
CA ASN A 56 2.47 2.55 23.82
C ASN A 56 3.64 2.77 22.86
N GLY A 57 3.40 3.41 21.71
CA GLY A 57 4.44 3.74 20.74
C GLY A 57 4.01 3.58 19.27
N PRO A 58 4.93 3.82 18.31
CA PRO A 58 4.62 3.72 16.89
C PRO A 58 4.20 2.31 16.46
N VAL A 59 3.19 2.24 15.59
CA VAL A 59 2.68 0.99 15.01
C VAL A 59 2.66 1.11 13.49
N LEU A 60 3.14 0.07 12.80
CA LEU A 60 3.10 -0.08 11.34
C LEU A 60 2.20 -1.25 10.98
N ILE A 61 1.28 -1.06 10.03
CA ILE A 61 0.46 -2.13 9.46
C ILE A 61 0.79 -2.26 7.97
N ASP A 62 1.30 -3.42 7.59
CA ASP A 62 1.50 -3.83 6.20
C ASP A 62 0.22 -4.44 5.63
N VAL A 63 -0.25 -3.90 4.51
CA VAL A 63 -1.51 -4.30 3.86
C VAL A 63 -1.21 -4.61 2.39
N PRO A 64 -1.21 -5.90 1.98
CA PRO A 64 -1.11 -6.26 0.58
C PRO A 64 -2.36 -5.80 -0.18
N ILE A 65 -2.16 -5.03 -1.27
CA ILE A 65 -3.23 -4.50 -2.11
C ILE A 65 -3.12 -5.10 -3.51
N ASP A 66 -4.25 -5.58 -4.06
CA ASP A 66 -4.37 -5.91 -5.48
C ASP A 66 -4.79 -4.65 -6.27
N TYR A 67 -3.91 -4.16 -7.14
CA TYR A 67 -4.09 -2.90 -7.88
C TYR A 67 -4.76 -3.06 -9.26
N LYS A 68 -5.27 -4.24 -9.62
CA LYS A 68 -5.85 -4.49 -10.97
C LYS A 68 -6.94 -3.51 -11.40
N ASP A 69 -7.72 -2.99 -10.45
CA ASP A 69 -8.81 -2.04 -10.76
C ASP A 69 -8.35 -0.57 -10.88
N ASN A 70 -7.06 -0.26 -10.65
CA ASN A 70 -6.55 1.12 -10.72
C ASN A 70 -6.72 1.77 -12.09
N ILE A 71 -6.70 0.98 -13.17
CA ILE A 71 -6.89 1.50 -14.54
C ILE A 71 -8.27 2.17 -14.67
N LYS A 72 -9.31 1.57 -14.06
CA LYS A 72 -10.68 2.12 -14.06
C LYS A 72 -10.79 3.42 -13.27
N LEU A 73 -10.01 3.56 -12.19
CA LEU A 73 -9.90 4.82 -11.46
C LEU A 73 -9.30 5.92 -12.33
N GLY A 74 -8.29 5.58 -13.15
CA GLY A 74 -7.66 6.50 -14.11
C GLY A 74 -8.65 7.12 -15.09
N GLU A 75 -9.68 6.38 -15.51
CA GLU A 75 -10.74 6.87 -16.42
C GLU A 75 -11.63 7.96 -15.80
N THR A 76 -11.66 8.05 -14.46
CA THR A 76 -12.50 9.00 -13.72
C THR A 76 -11.77 10.28 -13.31
N ILE A 77 -10.47 10.38 -13.61
CA ILE A 77 -9.64 11.55 -13.29
C ILE A 77 -10.01 12.70 -14.24
N LEU A 78 -10.18 13.90 -13.70
CA LEU A 78 -10.52 15.09 -14.48
C LEU A 78 -9.40 15.43 -15.49
N PRO A 79 -9.74 15.92 -16.71
CA PRO A 79 -8.75 16.16 -17.77
C PRO A 79 -7.61 17.11 -17.39
N ASP A 80 -7.87 18.06 -16.50
CA ASP A 80 -6.91 19.09 -16.07
C ASP A 80 -5.89 18.56 -15.03
N GLU A 81 -6.08 17.34 -14.51
CA GLU A 81 -5.19 16.69 -13.54
C GLU A 81 -4.29 15.61 -14.19
N PHE A 82 -4.38 15.46 -15.52
CA PHE A 82 -3.58 14.50 -16.29
C PHE A 82 -2.22 15.06 -16.78
N TYR A 83 -2.02 16.38 -16.70
CA TYR A 83 -0.86 17.11 -17.23
C TYR A 83 -0.17 17.96 -16.17
#